data_AF-A0A7W7S5U7-F1
#
_entry.id   AF-A0A7W7S5U7-F1
#
_cell.length_a   1.000
_cell.length_b   1.000
_cell.length_c   1.000
_cell.angle_alpha   90.00
_cell.angle_beta   90.00
_cell.angle_gamma   90.00
#
_symmetry.space_group_name_H-M   'P 1'
#
loop_
_entity.id
_entity.type
_entity.pdbx_description
1 polymer ?
#
loop_
_entity_poly.entity_id
_entity_poly.type
_entity_poly.pdbx_seq_one_letter_code
_entity_poly.pdbx_strand_id
1 'polypeptide(L)'
;MPEPLAPLARAVWGDHPVTALYRGAERTLEPYGLVLKAGVWYLATRSAIYRVDRFTEVEIHSDRRFARDHDFDLAAFWGERAAEFARSLLTTCVTVRLSPIGCRRLPRVADPAALDDALASAGEPDGQGWITVSLSVESLDVAYDQLLRFGPEAEVLGPPELRARMAGAAATLHGLYGRD
;
A
#
# COMPACT_ATOMS: atom_id res chain seq x y z
N MET A 1 9.41 6.63 -8.45
CA MET A 1 9.12 5.21 -8.74
C MET A 1 10.22 4.36 -8.13
N PRO A 2 9.90 3.20 -7.52
CA PRO A 2 10.92 2.36 -6.88
C PRO A 2 11.92 1.85 -7.93
N GLU A 3 13.22 1.89 -7.60
CA GLU A 3 14.32 1.51 -8.50
C GLU A 3 14.16 0.10 -9.12
N PRO A 4 13.71 -0.94 -8.38
CA PRO A 4 13.51 -2.28 -8.94
C PRO A 4 12.38 -2.40 -9.97
N LEU A 5 11.50 -1.40 -10.09
CA LEU A 5 10.31 -1.51 -10.95
C LEU A 5 10.67 -1.62 -12.43
N ALA A 6 11.60 -0.79 -12.91
CA ALA A 6 12.00 -0.79 -14.31
C ALA A 6 12.61 -2.13 -14.76
N PRO A 7 13.59 -2.73 -14.05
CA PRO A 7 14.10 -4.05 -14.42
C PRO A 7 13.04 -5.15 -14.31
N LEU A 8 12.21 -5.16 -13.27
CA LEU A 8 11.13 -6.15 -13.14
C LEU A 8 10.10 -6.04 -14.27
N ALA A 9 9.74 -4.83 -14.70
CA ALA A 9 8.85 -4.62 -15.83
C ALA A 9 9.42 -5.17 -17.14
N ARG A 10 10.73 -4.99 -17.38
CA ARG A 10 11.41 -5.60 -18.54
C ARG A 10 11.40 -7.12 -18.47
N ALA A 11 11.59 -7.68 -17.29
CA ALA A 11 11.57 -9.13 -17.09
C ALA A 11 10.17 -9.72 -17.34
N VAL A 12 9.11 -9.07 -16.83
CA VAL A 12 7.70 -9.44 -17.12
C VAL A 12 7.42 -9.38 -18.61
N TRP A 13 7.81 -8.30 -19.28
CA TRP A 13 7.53 -8.10 -20.70
C TRP A 13 8.21 -9.15 -21.59
N GLY A 14 9.42 -9.57 -21.21
CA GLY A 14 10.21 -10.51 -22.01
C GLY A 14 10.13 -11.96 -21.55
N ASP A 15 9.31 -12.27 -20.54
CA ASP A 15 9.26 -13.59 -19.90
C ASP A 15 10.65 -14.10 -19.45
N HIS A 16 11.48 -13.18 -18.96
CA HIS A 16 12.81 -13.52 -18.48
C HIS A 16 12.76 -13.80 -16.98
N PRO A 17 13.36 -14.91 -16.49
CA PRO A 17 13.50 -15.13 -15.07
C PRO A 17 14.44 -14.09 -14.46
N VAL A 18 14.25 -13.81 -13.18
CA VAL A 18 15.09 -12.87 -12.42
C VAL A 18 15.68 -13.52 -11.19
N THR A 19 16.91 -13.16 -10.86
CA THR A 19 17.45 -13.34 -9.51
C THR A 19 17.43 -11.99 -8.82
N ALA A 20 16.92 -11.92 -7.60
CA ALA A 20 16.91 -10.68 -6.84
C ALA A 20 17.00 -10.95 -5.34
N LEU A 21 17.51 -9.97 -4.59
CA LEU A 21 17.43 -9.98 -3.13
C LEU A 21 16.07 -9.42 -2.72
N TYR A 22 15.24 -10.24 -2.07
CA TYR A 22 13.98 -9.78 -1.48
C TYR A 22 14.12 -9.77 0.03
N ARG A 23 14.04 -8.59 0.65
CA ARG A 23 14.31 -8.40 2.09
C ARG A 23 15.66 -9.02 2.51
N GLY A 24 16.69 -8.88 1.67
CA GLY A 24 18.04 -9.40 1.92
C GLY A 24 18.23 -10.90 1.69
N ALA A 25 17.20 -11.62 1.22
CA ALA A 25 17.32 -13.03 0.88
C ALA A 25 17.17 -13.24 -0.63
N GLU A 26 18.12 -13.98 -1.23
CA GLU A 26 18.11 -14.26 -2.66
C GLU A 26 16.87 -15.07 -3.08
N ARG A 27 16.28 -14.70 -4.20
CA ARG A 27 15.12 -15.35 -4.82
C ARG A 27 15.31 -15.43 -6.32
N THR A 28 15.07 -16.61 -6.90
CA THR A 28 14.85 -16.78 -8.34
C THR A 28 13.36 -16.78 -8.61
N LEU A 29 12.90 -15.89 -9.49
CA LEU A 29 11.49 -15.67 -9.76
C LEU A 29 11.19 -15.72 -11.25
N GLU A 30 10.02 -16.27 -11.59
CA GLU A 30 9.38 -16.15 -12.90
C GLU A 30 8.30 -15.06 -12.79
N PRO A 31 8.57 -13.85 -13.30
CA PRO A 31 7.67 -12.71 -13.11
C PRO A 31 6.52 -12.73 -14.13
N TYR A 32 5.31 -13.05 -13.65
CA TYR A 32 4.12 -13.18 -14.50
C TYR A 32 3.40 -11.84 -14.74
N GLY A 33 3.46 -10.92 -13.78
CA GLY A 33 2.77 -9.64 -13.91
C GLY A 33 3.16 -8.62 -12.86
N LEU A 34 2.82 -7.36 -13.12
CA LEU A 34 2.90 -6.26 -12.17
C LEU A 34 1.51 -5.70 -11.89
N VAL A 35 1.24 -5.40 -10.62
CA VAL A 35 -0.03 -4.83 -10.18
C VAL A 35 0.25 -3.59 -9.34
N LEU A 36 -0.43 -2.48 -9.63
CA LEU A 36 -0.41 -1.29 -8.81
C LEU A 36 -1.63 -1.30 -7.88
N LYS A 37 -1.39 -1.30 -6.57
CA LYS A 37 -2.45 -1.21 -5.55
C LYS A 37 -2.08 -0.16 -4.53
N ALA A 38 -2.98 0.79 -4.29
CA ALA A 38 -2.83 1.85 -3.28
C ALA A 38 -1.48 2.62 -3.36
N GLY A 39 -0.98 2.84 -4.58
CA GLY A 39 0.30 3.53 -4.82
C GLY A 39 1.55 2.65 -4.70
N VAL A 40 1.40 1.37 -4.31
CA VAL A 40 2.47 0.40 -4.17
C VAL A 40 2.45 -0.59 -5.34
N TRP A 41 3.61 -0.87 -5.90
CA TRP A 41 3.78 -1.87 -6.97
C TRP A 41 4.04 -3.26 -6.41
N TYR A 42 3.40 -4.25 -7.00
CA TYR A 42 3.51 -5.67 -6.65
C TYR A 42 3.88 -6.50 -7.87
N LEU A 43 4.81 -7.43 -7.68
CA LEU A 43 5.19 -8.45 -8.65
C LEU A 43 4.42 -9.74 -8.34
N ALA A 44 3.65 -10.24 -9.30
CA ALA A 44 2.99 -11.53 -9.22
C ALA A 44 3.84 -12.59 -9.94
N THR A 45 4.00 -13.74 -9.27
CA THR A 45 4.44 -15.01 -9.87
C THR A 45 3.25 -15.97 -9.88
N ARG A 46 3.43 -17.20 -10.38
CA ARG A 46 2.38 -18.24 -10.32
C ARG A 46 1.91 -18.57 -8.90
N SER A 47 2.79 -18.39 -7.90
CA SER A 47 2.59 -18.94 -6.56
C SER A 47 2.65 -17.88 -5.45
N ALA A 48 3.16 -16.69 -5.74
CA ALA A 48 3.41 -15.67 -4.73
C ALA A 48 3.31 -14.24 -5.30
N ILE A 49 3.10 -13.30 -4.38
CA ILE A 49 3.08 -11.87 -4.68
C ILE A 49 4.12 -11.19 -3.81
N TYR A 50 4.91 -10.30 -4.42
CA TYR A 50 6.02 -9.59 -3.79
C TYR A 50 5.83 -8.10 -3.94
N ARG A 51 6.14 -7.31 -2.90
CA ARG A 51 6.21 -5.85 -3.08
C ARG A 51 7.48 -5.45 -3.80
N VAL A 52 7.35 -4.63 -4.83
CA VAL A 52 8.46 -4.20 -5.68
C VAL A 52 9.50 -3.39 -4.91
N ASP A 53 9.06 -2.56 -3.95
CA ASP A 53 9.95 -1.71 -3.13
C ASP A 53 10.83 -2.48 -2.14
N ARG A 54 10.59 -3.78 -1.94
CA ARG A 54 11.38 -4.66 -1.05
C ARG A 54 12.44 -5.47 -1.78
N PHE A 55 12.52 -5.33 -3.10
CA PHE A 55 13.60 -5.91 -3.88
C PHE A 55 14.83 -5.01 -3.87
N THR A 56 15.99 -5.63 -3.88
CA THR A 56 17.29 -5.02 -4.15
C THR A 56 18.04 -5.94 -5.12
N GLU A 57 19.02 -5.40 -5.86
CA GLU A 57 19.91 -6.17 -6.74
C GLU A 57 19.17 -7.10 -7.72
N VAL A 58 18.37 -6.51 -8.61
CA VAL A 58 17.61 -7.28 -9.62
C VAL A 58 18.49 -7.60 -10.83
N GLU A 59 18.82 -8.88 -11.00
CA GLU A 59 19.48 -9.43 -12.19
C GLU A 59 18.44 -10.11 -13.11
N ILE A 60 18.46 -9.75 -14.39
CA ILE A 60 17.58 -10.32 -15.41
C ILE A 60 18.37 -11.33 -16.24
N HIS A 61 17.92 -12.57 -16.29
CA HIS A 61 18.53 -13.64 -17.11
C HIS A 61 18.01 -13.57 -18.54
N SER A 62 18.45 -12.55 -19.28
CA SER A 62 17.95 -12.24 -20.64
C SER A 62 18.28 -13.29 -21.70
N ASP A 63 19.22 -14.21 -21.42
CA ASP A 63 19.56 -15.36 -22.24
C ASP A 63 18.51 -16.48 -22.17
N ARG A 64 17.60 -16.44 -21.20
CA ARG A 64 16.60 -17.48 -20.94
C ARG A 64 15.20 -16.91 -20.89
N ARG A 65 14.22 -17.70 -21.30
CA ARG A 65 12.80 -17.41 -21.12
C ARG A 65 12.17 -18.52 -20.31
N PHE A 66 11.32 -18.17 -19.35
CA PHE A 66 10.48 -19.16 -18.70
C PHE A 66 9.27 -19.45 -19.58
N ALA A 67 8.74 -20.67 -19.49
CA ALA A 67 7.52 -21.03 -20.20
C ALA A 67 6.33 -20.39 -19.50
N ARG A 68 5.80 -19.30 -20.08
CA ARG A 68 4.58 -18.67 -19.58
C ARG A 68 3.40 -19.61 -19.79
N ASP A 69 2.69 -19.90 -18.72
CA ASP A 69 1.41 -20.57 -18.79
C ASP A 69 0.36 -19.63 -19.38
N HIS A 70 -0.19 -20.01 -20.53
CA HIS A 70 -1.17 -19.22 -21.25
C HIS A 70 -2.54 -19.19 -20.56
N ASP A 71 -2.82 -20.16 -19.68
CA ASP A 71 -4.06 -20.22 -18.91
C ASP A 71 -3.97 -19.38 -17.62
N PHE A 72 -2.81 -18.80 -17.32
CA PHE A 72 -2.65 -17.90 -16.18
C PHE A 72 -3.36 -16.57 -16.43
N ASP A 73 -4.53 -16.41 -15.83
CA ASP A 73 -5.25 -15.14 -15.76
C ASP A 73 -4.77 -14.33 -14.55
N LEU A 74 -3.97 -13.29 -14.80
CA LEU A 74 -3.50 -12.38 -13.75
C LEU A 74 -4.65 -11.69 -13.01
N ALA A 75 -5.74 -11.35 -13.69
CA ALA A 75 -6.89 -10.70 -13.07
C ALA A 75 -7.66 -11.66 -12.16
N ALA A 76 -7.82 -12.93 -12.55
CA ALA A 76 -8.44 -13.96 -11.71
C ALA A 76 -7.53 -14.36 -10.54
N PHE A 77 -6.24 -14.61 -10.80
CA PHE A 77 -5.23 -14.87 -9.78
C PHE A 77 -5.18 -13.74 -8.75
N TRP A 78 -5.22 -12.49 -9.23
CA TRP A 78 -5.34 -11.34 -8.36
C TRP A 78 -6.68 -11.35 -7.65
N GLY A 79 -7.83 -11.46 -8.32
CA GLY A 79 -9.16 -11.38 -7.70
C GLY A 79 -9.39 -12.37 -6.54
N GLU A 80 -9.03 -13.64 -6.72
CA GLU A 80 -9.21 -14.69 -5.70
C GLU A 80 -8.25 -14.53 -4.52
N ARG A 81 -6.99 -14.18 -4.79
CA ARG A 81 -5.96 -14.05 -3.75
C ARG A 81 -5.89 -12.64 -3.17
N ALA A 82 -6.46 -11.63 -3.82
CA ALA A 82 -6.29 -10.22 -3.47
C ALA A 82 -6.96 -9.89 -2.15
N ALA A 83 -8.09 -10.50 -1.80
CA ALA A 83 -8.76 -10.18 -0.53
C ALA A 83 -7.96 -10.69 0.68
N GLU A 84 -7.46 -11.93 0.61
CA GLU A 84 -6.58 -12.50 1.64
C GLU A 84 -5.22 -11.81 1.65
N PHE A 85 -4.64 -11.58 0.47
CA PHE A 85 -3.38 -10.86 0.33
C PHE A 85 -3.50 -9.42 0.85
N ALA A 86 -4.55 -8.68 0.46
CA ALA A 86 -4.82 -7.33 0.94
C ALA A 86 -4.86 -7.30 2.46
N ARG A 87 -5.61 -8.22 3.10
CA ARG A 87 -5.65 -8.33 4.57
C ARG A 87 -4.27 -8.67 5.16
N SER A 88 -3.53 -9.59 4.55
CA SER A 88 -2.18 -9.97 5.00
C SER A 88 -1.17 -8.82 4.94
N LEU A 89 -1.41 -7.81 4.10
CA LEU A 89 -0.56 -6.63 4.01
C LEU A 89 -0.81 -5.65 5.15
N LEU A 90 -2.02 -5.63 5.74
CA LEU A 90 -2.44 -4.70 6.79
C LEU A 90 -1.81 -5.07 8.15
N THR A 91 -0.50 -4.92 8.23
CA THR A 91 0.32 -5.35 9.37
C THR A 91 0.52 -4.26 10.43
N THR A 92 0.08 -3.04 10.15
CA THR A 92 0.19 -1.89 11.05
C THR A 92 -1.20 -1.36 11.39
N CYS A 93 -1.41 -0.90 12.62
CA CYS A 93 -2.66 -0.26 13.03
C CYS A 93 -2.38 1.18 13.44
N VAL A 94 -3.23 2.11 12.99
CA VAL A 94 -3.16 3.54 13.34
C VAL A 94 -4.49 3.98 13.94
N THR A 95 -4.44 4.86 14.94
CA THR A 95 -5.64 5.41 15.57
C THR A 95 -5.88 6.81 15.04
N VAL A 96 -7.06 7.03 14.46
CA VAL A 96 -7.40 8.29 13.82
C VAL A 96 -8.77 8.78 14.28
N ARG A 97 -8.89 10.08 14.45
CA ARG A 97 -10.16 10.76 14.67
C ARG A 97 -10.64 11.33 13.34
N LEU A 98 -11.87 11.01 12.96
CA LEU A 98 -12.47 11.43 11.69
C LEU A 98 -13.67 12.32 11.94
N SER A 99 -13.73 13.45 11.22
CA SER A 99 -14.93 14.27 11.18
C SER A 99 -16.08 13.54 10.46
N PRO A 100 -17.33 14.05 10.50
CA PRO A 100 -18.41 13.52 9.67
C PRO A 100 -18.09 13.51 8.16
N ILE A 101 -17.31 14.49 7.67
CA ILE A 101 -16.84 14.50 6.27
C ILE A 101 -15.78 13.42 6.06
N GLY A 102 -14.84 13.28 7.00
CA GLY A 102 -13.82 12.23 6.98
C GLY A 102 -14.44 10.83 6.90
N CYS A 103 -15.45 10.56 7.72
CA CYS A 103 -16.18 9.28 7.69
C CYS A 103 -16.77 8.97 6.30
N ARG A 104 -17.39 9.97 5.65
CA ARG A 104 -17.93 9.81 4.28
C ARG A 104 -16.85 9.60 3.22
N ARG A 105 -15.63 10.06 3.48
CA ARG A 105 -14.47 9.88 2.57
C ARG A 105 -13.74 8.56 2.82
N LEU A 106 -13.89 7.95 3.99
CA LEU A 106 -13.14 6.76 4.41
C LEU A 106 -13.13 5.64 3.34
N PRO A 107 -14.26 5.24 2.73
CA PRO A 107 -14.28 4.17 1.72
C PRO A 107 -13.50 4.49 0.43
N ARG A 108 -13.20 5.78 0.17
CA ARG A 108 -12.44 6.22 -1.01
C ARG A 108 -10.93 6.32 -0.74
N VAL A 109 -10.52 6.31 0.52
CA VAL A 109 -9.13 6.58 0.92
C VAL A 109 -8.50 5.36 1.58
N ALA A 110 -9.23 4.68 2.46
CA ALA A 110 -8.75 3.47 3.13
C ALA A 110 -8.75 2.26 2.19
N ASP A 111 -7.97 1.24 2.55
CA ASP A 111 -8.05 -0.06 1.89
C ASP A 111 -9.44 -0.66 2.14
N PRO A 112 -10.16 -1.12 1.09
CA PRO A 112 -11.45 -1.79 1.27
C PRO A 112 -11.39 -2.96 2.27
N ALA A 113 -10.26 -3.67 2.32
CA ALA A 113 -10.05 -4.78 3.25
C ALA A 113 -9.96 -4.34 4.73
N ALA A 114 -9.75 -3.05 5.00
CA ALA A 114 -9.69 -2.49 6.34
C ALA A 114 -11.01 -1.84 6.79
N LEU A 115 -11.98 -1.69 5.88
CA LEU A 115 -13.15 -0.83 6.13
C LEU A 115 -14.07 -1.41 7.20
N ASP A 116 -14.36 -2.71 7.13
CA ASP A 116 -15.26 -3.38 8.07
C ASP A 116 -14.69 -3.33 9.50
N ASP A 117 -13.40 -3.64 9.66
CA ASP A 117 -12.71 -3.57 10.96
C ASP A 117 -12.65 -2.13 11.49
N ALA A 118 -12.40 -1.15 10.62
CA ALA A 118 -12.39 0.26 11.00
C ALA A 118 -13.75 0.74 11.50
N LEU A 119 -14.83 0.37 10.79
CA LEU A 119 -16.20 0.69 11.19
C LEU A 119 -16.59 -0.01 12.48
N ALA A 120 -16.20 -1.29 12.65
CA ALA A 120 -16.45 -2.04 13.88
C ALA A 120 -15.70 -1.46 15.10
N SER A 121 -14.56 -0.82 14.87
CA SER A 121 -13.77 -0.16 15.92
C SER A 121 -14.25 1.25 16.28
N ALA A 122 -15.27 1.78 15.59
CA ALA A 122 -15.71 3.15 15.77
C ALA A 122 -16.26 3.39 17.19
N GLY A 123 -15.66 4.35 17.88
CA GLY A 123 -16.19 4.87 19.14
C GLY A 123 -17.43 5.75 18.94
N GLU A 124 -18.06 6.13 20.05
CA GLU A 124 -19.15 7.11 20.01
C GLU A 124 -18.67 8.46 19.46
N PRO A 125 -19.50 9.18 18.68
CA PRO A 125 -19.17 10.53 18.25
C PRO A 125 -18.98 11.46 19.45
N ASP A 126 -17.97 12.32 19.39
CA ASP A 126 -17.79 13.39 20.36
C ASP A 126 -18.85 14.50 20.18
N GLY A 127 -18.77 15.54 21.02
CA GLY A 127 -19.71 16.67 20.95
C GLY A 127 -19.68 17.46 19.62
N GLN A 128 -18.72 17.18 18.74
CA GLN A 128 -18.58 17.77 17.41
C GLN A 128 -18.88 16.76 16.29
N GLY A 129 -19.31 15.54 16.65
CA GLY A 129 -19.63 14.47 15.71
C GLY A 129 -18.40 13.75 15.15
N TRP A 130 -17.21 13.95 15.72
CA TRP A 130 -16.02 13.21 15.32
C TRP A 130 -15.99 11.85 15.99
N ILE A 131 -15.58 10.81 15.26
CA ILE A 131 -15.42 9.46 15.79
C ILE A 131 -13.94 9.08 15.80
N THR A 132 -13.55 8.22 16.75
CA THR A 132 -12.24 7.58 16.75
C THR A 132 -12.35 6.19 16.18
N VAL A 133 -11.49 5.84 15.23
CA VAL A 133 -11.40 4.51 14.61
C VAL A 133 -9.97 3.99 14.63
N SER A 134 -9.84 2.67 14.64
CA SER A 134 -8.59 1.96 14.36
C SER A 134 -8.56 1.61 12.88
N LEU A 135 -7.54 2.08 12.16
CA LEU A 135 -7.35 1.82 10.75
C LEU A 135 -6.15 0.89 10.55
N SER A 136 -6.43 -0.32 10.08
CA SER A 136 -5.39 -1.26 9.66
C SER A 136 -4.82 -0.79 8.31
N VAL A 137 -3.50 -0.64 8.26
CA VAL A 137 -2.73 -0.09 7.14
C VAL A 137 -1.52 -0.95 6.88
N GLU A 138 -1.00 -0.85 5.67
CA GLU A 138 0.12 -1.67 5.26
C GLU A 138 1.45 -1.28 5.92
N SER A 139 1.67 0.02 6.08
CA SER A 139 2.82 0.60 6.78
C SER A 139 2.50 2.05 7.19
N LEU A 140 3.35 2.65 8.02
CA LEU A 140 3.22 4.07 8.39
C LEU A 140 3.40 5.01 7.18
N ASP A 141 4.16 4.62 6.16
CA ASP A 141 4.29 5.40 4.93
C ASP A 141 3.00 5.42 4.12
N VAL A 142 2.38 4.25 3.94
CA VAL A 142 1.07 4.15 3.29
C VAL A 142 0.01 4.92 4.07
N ALA A 143 0.04 4.81 5.40
CA ALA A 143 -0.86 5.56 6.28
C ALA A 143 -0.68 7.07 6.10
N TYR A 144 0.56 7.55 6.10
CA TYR A 144 0.87 8.97 5.90
C TYR A 144 0.31 9.50 4.58
N ASP A 145 0.57 8.81 3.47
CA ASP A 145 0.11 9.21 2.14
C ASP A 145 -1.43 9.17 2.02
N GLN A 146 -2.08 8.16 2.60
CA GLN A 146 -3.54 8.05 2.63
C GLN A 146 -4.16 9.16 3.48
N LEU A 147 -3.63 9.39 4.69
CA LEU A 147 -4.22 10.31 5.67
C LEU A 147 -4.08 11.77 5.24
N LEU A 148 -3.02 12.14 4.51
CA LEU A 148 -2.91 13.46 3.90
C LEU A 148 -4.08 13.79 2.95
N ARG A 149 -4.68 12.79 2.31
CA ARG A 149 -5.80 12.98 1.35
C ARG A 149 -7.11 13.35 2.06
N PHE A 150 -7.20 13.20 3.37
CA PHE A 150 -8.34 13.70 4.15
C PHE A 150 -8.27 15.21 4.37
N GLY A 151 -7.09 15.82 4.28
CA GLY A 151 -6.88 17.21 4.67
C GLY A 151 -7.22 17.41 6.16
N PRO A 152 -7.97 18.46 6.53
CA PRO A 152 -8.31 18.75 7.93
C PRO A 152 -9.39 17.82 8.51
N GLU A 153 -9.90 16.86 7.73
CA GLU A 153 -11.01 15.97 8.13
C GLU A 153 -10.57 14.71 8.88
N ALA A 154 -9.25 14.57 9.12
CA ALA A 154 -8.67 13.48 9.88
C ALA A 154 -7.57 14.00 10.81
N GLU A 155 -7.54 13.49 12.04
CA GLU A 155 -6.48 13.73 13.01
C GLU A 155 -5.85 12.39 13.41
N VAL A 156 -4.52 12.30 13.37
CA VAL A 156 -3.80 11.11 13.84
C VAL A 156 -3.56 11.21 15.33
N LEU A 157 -4.08 10.23 16.07
CA LEU A 157 -3.86 10.09 17.51
C LEU A 157 -2.66 9.17 17.81
N GLY A 158 -2.44 8.15 16.97
CA GLY A 158 -1.32 7.24 17.12
C GLY A 158 -1.03 6.42 15.85
N PRO A 159 0.19 5.87 15.72
CA PRO A 159 1.28 5.95 16.70
C PRO A 159 1.99 7.32 16.70
N PRO A 160 2.76 7.67 17.75
CA PRO A 160 3.39 8.99 17.90
C PRO A 160 4.25 9.43 16.72
N GLU A 161 4.94 8.48 16.08
CA GLU A 161 5.81 8.72 14.92
C GLU A 161 5.00 9.21 13.72
N LEU A 162 3.83 8.61 13.46
CA LEU A 162 2.94 9.05 12.39
C LEU A 162 2.32 10.41 12.71
N ARG A 163 1.90 10.62 13.97
CA ARG A 163 1.38 11.91 14.42
C ARG A 163 2.41 13.03 14.23
N ALA A 164 3.68 12.79 14.57
CA ALA A 164 4.76 13.74 14.38
C ALA A 164 4.98 14.08 12.89
N ARG A 165 4.94 13.07 12.01
CA ARG A 165 5.02 13.27 10.54
C ARG A 165 3.88 14.14 10.03
N MET A 166 2.65 13.86 10.44
CA MET A 166 1.47 14.64 10.06
C MET A 166 1.54 16.09 10.55
N ALA A 167 2.02 16.31 11.77
CA ALA A 167 2.23 17.65 12.31
C ALA A 167 3.27 18.45 11.49
N GLY A 168 4.38 17.80 11.11
CA GLY A 168 5.39 18.41 10.23
C GLY A 168 4.83 18.77 8.84
N ALA A 169 4.01 17.90 8.27
CA ALA A 169 3.33 18.17 7.00
C ALA A 169 2.35 19.36 7.11
N ALA A 170 1.56 19.41 8.18
CA ALA A 170 0.63 20.52 8.43
C ALA A 170 1.38 21.86 8.59
N ALA A 171 2.49 21.89 9.34
CA ALA A 171 3.31 23.08 9.48
C ALA A 171 3.92 23.53 8.14
N THR A 172 4.36 22.58 7.32
CA THR A 172 4.91 22.87 5.98
C THR A 172 3.83 23.45 5.06
N LEU A 173 2.64 22.83 5.01
CA LEU A 173 1.50 23.32 4.23
C LEU A 173 1.09 24.72 4.67
N HIS A 174 1.03 24.98 5.98
CA HIS A 174 0.76 26.31 6.50
C HIS A 174 1.83 27.33 6.08
N GLY A 175 3.12 26.96 6.10
CA GLY A 175 4.19 27.84 5.63
C GLY A 175 4.11 28.19 4.13
N LEU A 176 3.58 27.28 3.30
CA LEU A 176 3.43 27.50 1.86
C LEU A 176 2.22 28.37 1.50
N TYR A 177 1.09 28.16 2.17
CA TYR A 177 -0.20 28.77 1.80
C TYR A 177 -0.72 29.82 2.79
N GLY A 178 -0.12 29.91 3.98
CA GLY A 178 -0.51 30.84 5.05
C GLY A 178 0.20 32.18 4.98
N ARG A 179 0.92 32.48 3.88
CA ARG A 179 1.51 33.78 3.61
C ARG A 179 0.66 34.49 2.55
N ASP A 180 0.17 35.67 2.89
CA ASP A 180 -0.57 36.57 1.99
C ASP A 180 0.29 37.02 0.80
#